data_AF-A0A924PC31-F1
#
_entry.id   AF-A0A924PC31-F1
#
_cell.length_a   1.000
_cell.length_b   1.000
_cell.length_c   1.000
_cell.angle_alpha   90.00
_cell.angle_beta   90.00
_cell.angle_gamma   90.00
#
_symmetry.space_group_name_H-M   'P 1'
#
loop_
_entity.id
_entity.type
_entity.pdbx_description
1 polymer ?
#
loop_
_entity_poly.entity_id
_entity_poly.type
_entity_poly.pdbx_seq_one_letter_code
_entity_poly.pdbx_strand_id
1 'polypeptide(L)'
;MTFTGEQCNFYDETTRLFLMDASRVGIPFQAFHRFVGPSAAMRVKIASTVTVMDADGPVMDEAETVTLFNERCVMAPGAFVDPRIRWQAIDPTHVSASFVNFKHTAHAILTFDDQSQLTDFVTDGRGALSCARWPILVSAF
;
A
#
# COMPACT_ATOMS: atom_id res chain seq x y z
N MET A 1 18.64 -10.76 7.12
CA MET A 1 18.37 -9.39 7.59
C MET A 1 17.21 -9.50 8.53
N THR A 2 17.37 -9.08 9.77
CA THR A 2 16.25 -9.03 10.72
C THR A 2 15.65 -7.65 10.65
N PHE A 3 14.33 -7.56 10.57
CA PHE A 3 13.60 -6.31 10.64
C PHE A 3 12.34 -6.48 11.47
N THR A 4 11.88 -5.38 12.06
CA THR A 4 10.58 -5.24 12.69
C THR A 4 9.89 -4.04 12.05
N GLY A 5 8.60 -4.20 11.74
CA GLY A 5 7.78 -3.15 11.17
C GLY A 5 6.57 -2.88 12.06
N GLU A 6 6.27 -1.61 12.29
CA GLU A 6 5.05 -1.16 12.93
C GLU A 6 4.27 -0.30 11.94
N GLN A 7 2.98 -0.58 11.78
CA GLN A 7 2.11 0.15 10.88
C GLN A 7 0.84 0.59 11.58
N CYS A 8 0.45 1.85 11.36
CA CYS A 8 -0.83 2.39 11.77
C CYS A 8 -1.55 2.97 10.56
N ASN A 9 -2.75 2.47 10.28
CA ASN A 9 -3.62 2.94 9.21
C ASN A 9 -4.87 3.59 9.82
N PHE A 10 -5.19 4.80 9.36
CA PHE A 10 -6.42 5.52 9.68
C PHE A 10 -7.16 5.82 8.37
N TYR A 11 -8.46 5.52 8.36
CA TYR A 11 -9.25 5.56 7.14
C TYR A 11 -10.20 6.75 7.04
N ASP A 12 -10.67 7.35 8.14
CA ASP A 12 -11.51 8.56 8.07
C ASP A 12 -10.75 9.71 7.40
N GLU A 13 -9.58 10.03 7.94
CA GLU A 13 -8.56 10.84 7.29
C GLU A 13 -7.44 9.91 6.82
N THR A 14 -7.28 9.76 5.50
CA THR A 14 -6.28 8.85 4.92
C THR A 14 -4.91 9.10 5.52
N THR A 15 -4.47 8.17 6.37
CA THR A 15 -3.17 8.20 7.00
C THR A 15 -2.62 6.79 7.09
N ARG A 16 -1.39 6.59 6.62
CA ARG A 16 -0.61 5.36 6.81
C ARG A 16 0.78 5.74 7.29
N LEU A 17 1.15 5.25 8.46
CA LEU A 17 2.46 5.45 9.05
C LEU A 17 3.10 4.09 9.21
N PHE A 18 4.23 3.88 8.54
CA PHE A 18 5.00 2.65 8.61
C PHE A 18 6.42 2.96 9.04
N LEU A 19 6.82 2.42 10.19
CA LEU A 19 8.19 2.48 10.70
C LEU A 19 8.79 1.09 10.64
N MET A 20 9.96 0.98 10.02
CA MET A 20 10.74 -0.25 10.00
C MET A 20 12.10 -0.01 10.63
N ASP A 21 12.43 -0.83 11.63
CA ASP A 21 13.78 -0.97 12.16
C ASP A 21 14.41 -2.24 11.60
N ALA A 22 15.61 -2.13 11.04
CA ALA A 22 16.32 -3.25 10.48
C ALA A 22 17.81 -3.20 10.81
N SER A 23 18.47 -4.35 10.73
CA SER A 23 19.92 -4.41 10.87
C SER A 23 20.54 -5.41 9.89
N ARG A 24 21.74 -5.09 9.43
CA ARG A 24 22.56 -6.01 8.62
C ARG A 24 24.01 -5.92 9.08
N VAL A 25 24.56 -7.04 9.55
CA VAL A 25 25.95 -7.15 10.03
C VAL A 25 26.27 -6.06 11.07
N GLY A 26 25.38 -5.85 12.05
CA GLY A 26 25.56 -4.86 13.12
C GLY A 26 25.30 -3.40 12.71
N ILE A 27 25.04 -3.12 11.44
CA ILE A 27 24.71 -1.78 10.96
C ILE A 27 23.18 -1.60 11.02
N PRO A 28 22.65 -0.65 11.80
CA PRO A 28 21.22 -0.39 11.87
C PRO A 28 20.75 0.52 10.73
N PHE A 29 19.55 0.24 10.23
CA PHE A 29 18.83 1.00 9.22
C PHE A 29 17.43 1.27 9.75
N GLN A 30 16.93 2.48 9.58
CA GLN A 30 15.55 2.82 9.90
C GLN A 30 14.89 3.39 8.65
N ALA A 31 13.73 2.84 8.28
CA ALA A 31 12.88 3.35 7.22
C ALA A 31 11.59 3.89 7.82
N PHE A 32 11.24 5.13 7.47
CA PHE A 32 9.95 5.69 7.80
C PHE A 32 9.23 6.06 6.52
N HIS A 33 8.10 5.40 6.27
CA HIS A 33 7.20 5.69 5.17
C HIS A 33 5.91 6.28 5.75
N ARG A 34 5.58 7.49 5.33
CA ARG A 34 4.32 8.14 5.70
C ARG A 34 3.49 8.42 4.47
N PHE A 35 2.18 8.25 4.60
CA PHE A 35 1.17 8.75 3.69
C PHE A 35 0.16 9.53 4.51
N VAL A 36 0.05 10.84 4.29
CA VAL A 36 -0.88 11.69 5.04
C VAL A 36 -1.66 12.53 4.05
N GLY A 37 -2.98 12.38 4.06
CA GLY A 37 -3.86 13.00 3.09
C GLY A 37 -3.51 12.57 1.66
N PRO A 38 -3.07 13.51 0.78
CA PRO A 38 -2.71 13.19 -0.60
C PRO A 38 -1.23 12.84 -0.80
N SER A 39 -0.37 12.93 0.23
CA SER A 39 1.08 12.97 0.02
C SER A 39 1.85 11.88 0.76
N ALA A 40 2.66 11.15 0.01
CA ALA A 40 3.52 10.07 0.48
C ALA A 40 4.99 10.50 0.48
N ALA A 41 5.72 10.05 1.49
CA ALA A 41 7.16 10.26 1.58
C ALA A 41 7.83 9.13 2.35
N MET A 42 8.97 8.66 1.84
CA MET A 42 9.78 7.62 2.45
C MET A 42 11.19 8.12 2.71
N ARG A 43 11.69 7.89 3.93
CA ARG A 43 13.06 8.23 4.31
C ARG A 43 13.75 7.04 4.94
N VAL A 44 14.98 6.77 4.51
CA VAL A 44 15.82 5.70 5.07
C VAL A 44 17.13 6.27 5.57
N LYS A 45 17.48 5.94 6.82
CA LYS A 45 18.72 6.36 7.46
C LYS A 45 19.54 5.17 7.95
N ILE A 46 20.86 5.26 7.81
CA ILE A 46 21.83 4.37 8.44
C ILE A 46 22.28 4.98 9.76
N ALA A 47 22.23 4.19 10.84
CA ALA A 47 22.65 4.60 12.18
C ALA A 47 22.10 5.97 12.61
N SER A 48 20.85 6.26 12.21
CA SER A 48 20.14 7.51 12.43
C SER A 48 20.85 8.78 11.92
N THR A 49 21.95 8.63 11.17
CA THR A 49 22.88 9.71 10.86
C THR A 49 22.94 9.99 9.35
N VAL A 50 23.10 8.95 8.53
CA VAL A 50 23.29 9.11 7.08
C VAL A 50 21.98 8.76 6.37
N THR A 51 21.36 9.76 5.73
CA THR A 51 20.21 9.52 4.85
C THR A 51 20.68 8.86 3.56
N VAL A 52 20.11 7.69 3.23
CA VAL A 52 20.41 6.94 2.01
C VAL A 52 19.24 6.88 1.04
N MET A 53 18.05 7.24 1.50
CA MET A 53 16.89 7.46 0.64
C MET A 53 16.03 8.58 1.23
N ASP A 54 15.57 9.46 0.34
CA ASP A 54 14.60 10.51 0.62
C ASP A 54 13.74 10.65 -0.63
N ALA A 55 12.55 10.07 -0.59
CA ALA A 55 11.68 9.94 -1.75
C ALA A 55 10.30 10.51 -1.42
N ASP A 56 9.78 11.34 -2.31
CA ASP A 56 8.46 11.94 -2.25
C ASP A 56 7.98 12.31 -3.66
N GLY A 57 6.73 12.76 -3.75
CA GLY A 57 6.17 13.33 -4.97
C GLY A 57 5.14 12.44 -5.67
N PRO A 58 4.63 12.88 -6.84
CA PRO A 58 3.41 12.34 -7.42
C PRO A 58 3.42 10.84 -7.69
N VAL A 59 4.57 10.29 -8.10
CA VAL A 59 4.71 8.85 -8.35
C VAL A 59 4.58 8.05 -7.05
N MET A 60 5.14 8.57 -5.94
CA MET A 60 5.00 7.96 -4.62
C MET A 60 3.55 8.07 -4.14
N ASP A 61 2.92 9.23 -4.31
CA ASP A 61 1.52 9.45 -3.92
C ASP A 61 0.57 8.46 -4.62
N GLU A 62 0.78 8.22 -5.92
CA GLU A 62 0.01 7.25 -6.71
C GLU A 62 0.27 5.81 -6.26
N ALA A 63 1.54 5.42 -6.11
CA ALA A 63 1.92 4.08 -5.66
C ALA A 63 1.35 3.78 -4.27
N GLU A 64 1.45 4.74 -3.35
CA GLU A 64 0.98 4.57 -1.98
C GLU A 64 -0.55 4.58 -1.89
N THR A 65 -1.25 5.26 -2.81
CA THR A 65 -2.71 5.14 -2.95
C THR A 65 -3.11 3.70 -3.32
N VAL A 66 -2.36 3.04 -4.21
CA VAL A 66 -2.57 1.63 -4.56
C VAL A 66 -2.26 0.72 -3.37
N THR A 67 -1.12 0.91 -2.70
CA THR A 67 -0.74 0.14 -1.52
C THR A 67 -1.81 0.22 -0.43
N LEU A 68 -2.26 1.43 -0.11
CA LEU A 68 -3.30 1.64 0.88
C LEU A 68 -4.65 1.00 0.46
N PHE A 69 -4.96 0.96 -0.84
CA PHE A 69 -6.15 0.29 -1.32
C PHE A 69 -6.05 -1.24 -1.18
N ASN A 70 -4.91 -1.81 -1.57
CA ASN A 70 -4.61 -3.23 -1.38
C ASN A 70 -4.73 -3.61 0.11
N GLU A 71 -4.09 -2.85 1.01
CA GLU A 71 -4.14 -3.13 2.45
C GLU A 71 -5.54 -3.07 3.04
N ARG A 72 -6.42 -2.17 2.58
CA ARG A 72 -7.83 -2.18 2.98
C ARG A 72 -8.49 -3.53 2.68
N CYS A 73 -8.15 -4.13 1.54
CA CYS A 73 -8.73 -5.41 1.13
C CYS A 73 -8.27 -6.59 1.98
N VAL A 74 -7.08 -6.51 2.55
CA VAL A 74 -6.45 -7.63 3.28
C VAL A 74 -6.59 -7.47 4.79
N MET A 75 -6.29 -6.27 5.29
CA MET A 75 -6.09 -6.00 6.71
C MET A 75 -7.33 -5.38 7.37
N ALA A 76 -8.23 -4.79 6.57
CA ALA A 76 -9.37 -4.05 7.08
C ALA A 76 -10.63 -4.26 6.22
N PRO A 77 -11.19 -5.48 6.12
CA PRO A 77 -12.37 -5.74 5.29
C PRO A 77 -13.59 -4.88 5.66
N GLY A 78 -13.69 -4.41 6.91
CA GLY A 78 -14.69 -3.42 7.33
C GLY A 78 -14.59 -2.08 6.59
N ALA A 79 -13.46 -1.76 5.96
CA ALA A 79 -13.25 -0.56 5.16
C ALA A 79 -13.85 -0.67 3.74
N PHE A 80 -14.45 -1.80 3.34
CA PHE A 80 -15.10 -1.95 2.03
C PHE A 80 -16.29 -1.03 1.80
N VAL A 81 -16.94 -0.58 2.88
CA VAL A 81 -18.06 0.36 2.84
C VAL A 81 -17.60 1.82 2.71
N ASP A 82 -16.30 2.07 2.59
CA ASP A 82 -15.76 3.41 2.40
C ASP A 82 -16.36 4.04 1.13
N PRO A 83 -17.04 5.20 1.25
CA PRO A 83 -17.74 5.83 0.13
C PRO A 83 -16.79 6.34 -0.96
N ARG A 84 -15.48 6.34 -0.74
CA ARG A 84 -14.45 6.64 -1.75
C ARG A 84 -14.14 5.45 -2.65
N ILE A 85 -14.65 4.26 -2.32
CA ILE A 85 -14.53 3.07 -3.13
C ILE A 85 -15.81 2.91 -3.98
N ARG A 86 -15.62 2.55 -5.25
CA ARG A 86 -16.69 2.16 -6.16
C ARG A 86 -16.41 0.75 -6.61
N TRP A 87 -17.42 -0.10 -6.47
CA TRP A 87 -17.35 -1.52 -6.81
C TRP A 87 -18.26 -1.82 -8.00
N GLN A 88 -17.79 -2.67 -8.91
CA GLN A 88 -18.54 -3.16 -10.05
C GLN A 88 -18.28 -4.66 -10.23
N ALA A 89 -19.31 -5.48 -10.09
CA ALA A 89 -19.21 -6.91 -10.36
C ALA A 89 -18.86 -7.14 -11.84
N ILE A 90 -17.86 -8.01 -12.09
CA ILE A 90 -17.51 -8.49 -13.42
C ILE A 90 -18.19 -9.85 -13.65
N ASP A 91 -17.97 -10.79 -12.73
CA ASP A 91 -18.52 -12.14 -12.74
C ASP A 91 -18.58 -12.70 -11.28
N PRO A 92 -19.02 -13.95 -11.03
CA PRO A 92 -19.13 -14.49 -9.67
C PRO A 92 -17.84 -14.50 -8.84
N THR A 93 -16.68 -14.43 -9.49
CA THR A 93 -15.34 -14.55 -8.89
C THR A 93 -14.48 -13.31 -9.09
N HIS A 94 -14.95 -12.28 -9.81
CA HIS A 94 -14.19 -11.08 -10.11
C HIS A 94 -14.99 -9.80 -9.89
N VAL A 95 -14.34 -8.81 -9.28
CA VAL A 95 -14.90 -7.48 -9.04
C VAL A 95 -13.90 -6.42 -9.47
N SER A 96 -14.35 -5.45 -10.27
CA SER A 96 -13.60 -4.23 -10.56
C SER A 96 -13.87 -3.20 -9.47
N ALA A 97 -12.83 -2.47 -9.10
CA ALA A 97 -12.92 -1.45 -8.07
C ALA A 97 -12.09 -0.21 -8.41
N SER A 98 -12.60 0.96 -8.03
CA SER A 98 -11.81 2.18 -7.98
C SER A 98 -11.82 2.78 -6.58
N PHE A 99 -10.68 3.29 -6.15
CA PHE A 99 -10.51 3.99 -4.89
C PHE A 99 -9.95 5.38 -5.14
N VAL A 100 -10.66 6.40 -4.68
CA VAL A 100 -10.25 7.80 -4.83
C VAL A 100 -9.69 8.33 -3.51
N ASN A 101 -8.40 8.69 -3.51
CA ASN A 101 -7.76 9.40 -2.41
C ASN A 101 -7.31 10.78 -2.88
N PHE A 102 -8.08 11.81 -2.53
CA PHE A 102 -7.88 13.18 -3.01
C PHE A 102 -7.81 13.22 -4.55
N LYS A 103 -6.65 13.59 -5.12
CA LYS A 103 -6.41 13.68 -6.57
C LYS A 103 -5.95 12.36 -7.20
N HIS A 104 -5.64 11.35 -6.38
CA HIS A 104 -5.13 10.05 -6.84
C HIS A 104 -6.27 9.05 -6.91
N THR A 105 -6.33 8.28 -8.00
CA THR A 105 -7.31 7.20 -8.15
C THR A 105 -6.57 5.92 -8.44
N ALA A 106 -6.79 4.89 -7.62
CA ALA A 106 -6.33 3.54 -7.86
C ALA A 106 -7.45 2.72 -8.48
N HIS A 107 -7.13 1.87 -9.45
CA HIS A 107 -8.03 0.89 -10.03
C HIS A 107 -7.49 -0.52 -9.80
N ALA A 108 -8.36 -1.46 -9.48
CA ALA A 108 -7.98 -2.84 -9.30
C ALA A 108 -9.09 -3.81 -9.71
N ILE A 109 -8.68 -5.01 -10.11
CA ILE A 109 -9.54 -6.17 -10.20
C ILE A 109 -9.18 -7.10 -9.03
N LEU A 110 -10.19 -7.47 -8.26
CA LEU A 110 -10.07 -8.43 -7.17
C LEU A 110 -10.59 -9.78 -7.65
N THR A 111 -9.87 -10.85 -7.33
CA THR A 111 -10.25 -12.24 -7.64
C THR A 111 -10.58 -12.98 -6.35
N PHE A 112 -11.69 -13.71 -6.37
CA PHE A 112 -12.16 -14.55 -5.29
C PHE A 112 -12.21 -16.01 -5.72
N ASP A 113 -11.87 -16.91 -4.81
CA ASP A 113 -12.04 -18.35 -5.06
C ASP A 113 -13.49 -18.83 -4.82
N ASP A 114 -13.73 -20.12 -5.05
CA ASP A 114 -15.04 -20.76 -4.84
C ASP A 114 -15.51 -20.71 -3.37
N GLN A 115 -14.62 -20.41 -2.42
CA GLN A 115 -14.93 -20.20 -1.01
C GLN A 115 -15.18 -18.73 -0.66
N SER A 116 -15.25 -17.85 -1.67
CA SER A 116 -15.39 -16.40 -1.52
C SER A 116 -14.22 -15.74 -0.77
N GLN A 117 -13.03 -16.33 -0.81
CA GLN A 117 -11.83 -15.75 -0.23
C GLN A 117 -11.10 -14.89 -1.26
N LEU A 118 -10.63 -13.72 -0.84
CA LEU A 118 -9.80 -12.86 -1.70
C LEU A 118 -8.46 -13.56 -1.98
N THR A 119 -8.19 -13.85 -3.25
CA THR A 119 -6.97 -14.56 -3.69
C THR A 119 -6.04 -13.73 -4.56
N ASP A 120 -6.54 -12.67 -5.21
CA ASP A 120 -5.70 -11.75 -5.96
C ASP A 120 -6.23 -10.31 -5.95
N PHE A 121 -5.31 -9.35 -6.13
CA PHE A 121 -5.57 -7.92 -6.30
C PHE A 121 -4.63 -7.39 -7.36
N VAL A 122 -5.17 -7.02 -8.52
CA VAL A 122 -4.36 -6.63 -9.69
C VAL A 122 -4.73 -5.22 -10.13
N THR A 123 -3.77 -4.31 -10.18
CA THR A 123 -3.95 -2.94 -10.69
C THR A 123 -3.55 -2.80 -12.16
N ASP A 124 -4.15 -1.84 -12.87
CA ASP A 124 -3.67 -1.45 -14.19
C ASP A 124 -2.36 -0.66 -14.08
N GLY A 125 -1.26 -1.29 -14.49
CA GLY A 125 0.08 -0.71 -14.37
C GLY A 125 0.28 0.54 -15.24
N ARG A 126 0.08 1.72 -14.65
CA ARG A 126 0.72 2.99 -15.09
C ARG A 126 1.33 3.75 -13.92
N GLY A 127 2.03 3.03 -13.05
CA GLY A 127 2.94 3.57 -12.05
C GLY A 127 4.07 2.57 -11.88
N ALA A 128 5.26 2.91 -12.33
CA ALA A 128 6.35 1.98 -12.62
C ALA A 128 7.00 1.36 -11.38
N LEU A 129 6.31 0.47 -10.66
CA LEU A 129 6.88 -0.56 -9.77
C LEU A 129 5.99 -1.83 -9.65
N SER A 130 4.79 -1.88 -10.24
CA SER A 130 3.81 -2.96 -9.99
C SER A 130 3.68 -4.03 -11.10
N CYS A 131 4.56 -4.10 -12.10
CA CYS A 131 4.58 -5.25 -13.02
C CYS A 131 5.30 -6.46 -12.38
N ALA A 132 4.77 -6.92 -11.25
CA ALA A 132 4.91 -8.30 -10.83
C ALA A 132 3.57 -8.75 -10.26
N ARG A 133 3.24 -10.02 -10.47
CA ARG A 133 2.14 -10.67 -9.79
C ARG A 133 2.57 -10.82 -8.34
N TRP A 134 2.23 -9.85 -7.49
CA TRP A 134 2.64 -9.83 -6.10
C TRP A 134 1.56 -10.52 -5.25
N PRO A 135 1.89 -11.60 -4.51
CA PRO A 135 0.96 -12.14 -3.53
C PRO A 135 0.62 -11.05 -2.52
N ILE A 136 -0.65 -11.06 -2.10
CA ILE A 136 -1.42 -10.16 -1.25
C ILE A 136 -0.70 -9.55 -0.01
N LEU A 137 0.49 -10.01 0.36
CA LEU A 137 1.21 -9.67 1.59
C LEU A 137 2.51 -8.87 1.42
N VAL A 138 2.93 -8.48 0.21
CA VAL A 138 4.21 -7.78 0.00
C VAL A 138 3.99 -6.33 -0.46
N SER A 139 3.32 -5.54 0.37
CA SER A 139 3.29 -4.08 0.23
C SER A 139 4.11 -3.44 1.35
N ALA A 140 5.43 -3.67 1.35
CA ALA A 140 6.31 -3.04 2.32
C ALA A 140 7.77 -2.90 1.86
N PHE A 141 8.09 -2.88 0.56
CA PHE A 141 9.47 -2.60 0.09
C PHE A 141 9.48 -1.93 -1.28
#